data_AF-A0A3P3Z1M3-F1
#
_entry.id   AF-A0A3P3Z1M3-F1
#
_cell.length_a   1.000
_cell.length_b   1.000
_cell.length_c   1.000
_cell.angle_alpha   90.00
_cell.angle_beta   90.00
_cell.angle_gamma   90.00
#
_symmetry.space_group_name_H-M   'P 1'
#
loop_
_entity.id
_entity.type
_entity.pdbx_description
1 polymer ?
#
loop_
_entity_poly.entity_id
_entity_poly.type
_entity_poly.pdbx_seq_one_letter_code
_entity_poly.pdbx_strand_id
1 'polypeptide(L)'
;MTRQADEQKSMRNVTGSGEAEKTSKLRTDDLPALQERMKKLHAEVTQQTEAKEQRARELAAVPVADVDIQVVAAALAVTPECARCRLQKKNGDVTAVLRDAVGLPKARA
;
A
#
# COMPACT_ATOMS: atom_id res chain seq x y z
N MET A 1 -67.31 -10.58 -2.27
CA MET A 1 -65.99 -11.11 -1.82
C MET A 1 -64.87 -10.24 -2.39
N THR A 2 -64.75 -8.97 -1.97
CA THR A 2 -63.78 -7.99 -2.53
C THR A 2 -63.55 -6.82 -1.56
N ARG A 3 -63.24 -7.11 -0.28
CA ARG A 3 -62.78 -6.06 0.67
C ARG A 3 -61.37 -6.30 1.23
N GLN A 4 -60.88 -7.54 1.19
CA GLN A 4 -59.53 -7.87 1.67
C GLN A 4 -58.39 -7.45 0.72
N ALA A 5 -58.65 -7.31 -0.58
CA ALA A 5 -57.59 -6.95 -1.54
C ALA A 5 -57.22 -5.45 -1.53
N ASP A 6 -58.14 -4.59 -1.09
CA ASP A 6 -57.93 -3.14 -1.09
C ASP A 6 -57.17 -2.67 0.16
N GLU A 7 -57.39 -3.31 1.30
CA GLU A 7 -56.62 -3.08 2.53
C GLU A 7 -55.14 -3.49 2.38
N GLN A 8 -54.87 -4.56 1.62
CA GLN A 8 -53.49 -4.98 1.30
C GLN A 8 -52.75 -4.00 0.37
N LYS A 9 -53.45 -3.29 -0.52
CA LYS A 9 -52.82 -2.24 -1.34
C LYS A 9 -52.54 -0.97 -0.53
N SER A 10 -53.40 -0.65 0.44
CA SER A 10 -53.22 0.52 1.31
C SER A 10 -51.98 0.39 2.23
N MET A 11 -51.73 -0.80 2.78
CA MET A 11 -50.56 -1.04 3.63
C MET A 11 -49.21 -0.98 2.89
N ARG A 12 -49.20 -1.18 1.56
CA ARG A 12 -47.97 -1.10 0.77
C ARG A 12 -47.46 0.34 0.59
N ASN A 13 -48.31 1.33 0.85
CA ASN A 13 -47.99 2.75 0.75
C ASN A 13 -47.69 3.39 2.13
N VAL A 14 -47.93 2.68 3.24
CA VAL A 14 -47.64 3.16 4.61
C VAL A 14 -46.29 2.66 5.13
N THR A 15 -45.68 1.64 4.50
CA THR A 15 -44.24 1.40 4.63
C THR A 15 -43.48 2.35 3.70
N GLY A 16 -43.70 3.65 3.91
CA GLY A 16 -42.97 4.70 3.25
C GLY A 16 -41.49 4.56 3.60
N SER A 17 -40.67 4.35 2.57
CA SER A 17 -39.56 5.20 2.11
C SER A 17 -38.99 6.34 2.99
N GLY A 18 -39.51 6.64 4.19
CA GLY A 18 -39.02 7.70 5.06
C GLY A 18 -37.73 7.36 5.82
N GLU A 19 -37.44 6.09 6.09
CA GLU A 19 -36.17 5.71 6.75
C GLU A 19 -35.02 5.56 5.75
N ALA A 20 -35.29 5.07 4.54
CA ALA A 20 -34.30 4.99 3.46
C ALA A 20 -33.88 6.39 2.97
N GLU A 21 -34.81 7.34 2.87
CA GLU A 21 -34.48 8.72 2.50
C GLU A 21 -33.73 9.47 3.61
N LYS A 22 -34.06 9.24 4.89
CA LYS A 22 -33.34 9.85 6.02
C LYS A 22 -31.93 9.28 6.19
N THR A 23 -31.74 7.98 5.99
CA THR A 23 -30.40 7.35 6.01
C THR A 23 -29.56 7.66 4.78
N SER A 24 -30.19 7.90 3.62
CA SER A 24 -29.51 8.36 2.40
C SER A 24 -28.98 9.80 2.53
N LYS A 25 -29.80 10.71 3.07
CA LYS A 25 -29.43 12.13 3.27
C LYS A 25 -28.34 12.33 4.33
N LEU A 26 -28.34 11.53 5.40
CA LEU A 26 -27.28 11.56 6.41
C LEU A 26 -25.88 11.21 5.85
N ARG A 27 -25.80 10.39 4.79
CA ARG A 27 -24.51 10.04 4.14
C ARG A 27 -23.99 11.15 3.21
N THR A 28 -24.86 12.00 2.67
CA THR A 28 -24.48 13.12 1.80
C THR A 28 -23.97 14.33 2.56
N ASP A 29 -24.40 14.54 3.81
CA ASP A 29 -23.94 15.66 4.64
C ASP A 29 -22.46 15.54 5.04
N ASP A 30 -21.92 14.31 5.03
CA ASP A 30 -20.51 14.00 5.24
C ASP A 30 -19.66 14.03 3.96
N LEU A 31 -20.27 14.26 2.79
CA LEU A 31 -19.57 14.30 1.51
C LEU A 31 -18.45 15.35 1.44
N PRO A 32 -18.64 16.62 1.89
CA PRO A 32 -17.55 17.60 1.88
C PRO A 32 -16.39 17.19 2.82
N ALA A 33 -16.71 16.70 4.02
CA ALA A 33 -15.69 16.21 4.97
C ALA A 33 -14.95 14.98 4.44
N LEU A 34 -15.63 14.09 3.70
CA LEU A 34 -15.00 12.95 3.03
C LEU A 34 -14.09 13.41 1.88
N GLN A 35 -14.52 14.37 1.06
CA GLN A 35 -13.71 14.93 -0.03
C GLN A 35 -12.43 15.58 0.50
N GLU A 36 -12.51 16.32 1.62
CA GLU A 36 -11.32 16.89 2.26
C GLU A 36 -10.36 15.82 2.79
N ARG A 37 -10.88 14.77 3.45
CA ARG A 37 -10.06 13.64 3.89
C ARG A 37 -9.41 12.91 2.72
N MET A 38 -10.12 12.71 1.62
CA MET A 38 -9.58 12.09 0.41
C MET A 38 -8.50 12.95 -0.25
N LYS A 39 -8.69 14.27 -0.32
CA LYS A 39 -7.66 15.20 -0.82
C LYS A 39 -6.38 15.12 0.02
N LYS A 40 -6.52 15.11 1.35
CA LYS A 40 -5.38 14.96 2.27
C LYS A 40 -4.69 13.60 2.09
N LEU A 41 -5.47 12.52 2.03
CA LEU A 41 -4.93 11.18 1.82
C LEU A 41 -4.19 11.07 0.49
N HIS A 42 -4.74 11.64 -0.58
CA HIS A 42 -4.07 11.69 -1.88
C HIS A 42 -2.74 12.43 -1.80
N ALA A 43 -2.70 13.60 -1.17
CA ALA A 43 -1.46 14.35 -0.99
C ALA A 43 -0.41 13.55 -0.20
N GLU A 44 -0.81 12.88 0.88
CA GLU A 44 0.07 12.02 1.68
C GLU A 44 0.58 10.82 0.88
N VAL A 45 -0.29 10.17 0.09
CA VAL A 45 0.07 9.03 -0.76
C VAL A 45 1.04 9.49 -1.86
N THR A 46 0.79 10.62 -2.50
CA THR A 46 1.69 11.19 -3.52
C THR A 46 3.05 11.48 -2.92
N GLN A 47 3.11 12.18 -1.79
CA GLN A 47 4.38 12.50 -1.12
C GLN A 47 5.15 11.23 -0.71
N GLN A 48 4.46 10.21 -0.19
CA GLN A 48 5.10 8.93 0.12
C GLN A 48 5.59 8.20 -1.13
N THR A 49 4.88 8.30 -2.24
CA THR A 49 5.24 7.65 -3.50
C THR A 49 6.48 8.29 -4.09
N GLU A 50 6.52 9.63 -4.14
CA GLU A 50 7.69 10.41 -4.56
C GLU A 50 8.91 10.11 -3.68
N ALA A 51 8.73 10.07 -2.35
CA ALA A 51 9.82 9.73 -1.43
C ALA A 51 10.35 8.30 -1.62
N LYS A 52 9.47 7.33 -1.90
CA LYS A 52 9.88 5.95 -2.19
C LYS A 52 10.61 5.86 -3.52
N GLU A 53 10.13 6.56 -4.54
CA GLU A 53 10.76 6.59 -5.86
C GLU A 53 12.15 7.23 -5.78
N GLN A 54 12.28 8.35 -5.06
CA GLN A 54 13.56 9.02 -4.85
C GLN A 54 14.57 8.10 -4.15
N ARG A 55 14.15 7.41 -3.08
CA ARG A 55 15.01 6.41 -2.41
C ARG A 55 15.40 5.26 -3.32
N ALA A 56 14.51 4.80 -4.19
CA ALA A 56 14.81 3.75 -5.15
C ALA A 56 15.85 4.22 -6.19
N ARG A 57 15.73 5.46 -6.68
CA ARG A 57 16.70 6.09 -7.58
C ARG A 57 18.08 6.24 -6.92
N GLU A 58 18.12 6.68 -5.66
CA GLU A 58 19.37 6.81 -4.89
C GLU A 58 20.08 5.46 -4.70
N LEU A 59 19.33 4.41 -4.35
CA LEU A 59 19.88 3.05 -4.25
C LEU A 59 20.38 2.53 -5.59
N ALA A 60 19.63 2.78 -6.67
CA ALA A 60 20.02 2.37 -8.02
C ALA A 60 21.30 3.06 -8.51
N ALA A 61 21.56 4.29 -8.05
CA ALA A 61 22.76 5.05 -8.39
C ALA A 61 24.04 4.53 -7.72
N VAL A 62 23.93 3.67 -6.68
CA VAL A 62 25.11 3.07 -6.04
C VAL A 62 25.77 2.10 -7.02
N PRO A 63 27.03 2.34 -7.42
CA PRO A 63 27.76 1.43 -8.29
C PRO A 63 28.09 0.14 -7.53
N VAL A 64 27.85 -1.00 -8.16
CA VAL A 64 28.16 -2.33 -7.63
C VAL A 64 28.86 -3.11 -8.73
N ALA A 65 29.94 -3.81 -8.41
CA ALA A 65 30.66 -4.62 -9.38
C ALA A 65 29.88 -5.90 -9.74
N ASP A 66 29.89 -6.28 -11.01
CA ASP A 66 29.19 -7.48 -11.48
C ASP A 66 29.71 -8.77 -10.83
N VAL A 67 31.01 -8.79 -10.50
CA VAL A 67 31.64 -9.91 -9.77
C VAL A 67 31.01 -10.08 -8.39
N ASP A 68 30.81 -8.99 -7.65
CA ASP A 68 30.20 -9.03 -6.32
C ASP A 68 28.74 -9.50 -6.38
N ILE A 69 28.01 -9.08 -7.42
CA ILE A 69 26.64 -9.53 -7.69
C ILE A 69 26.61 -11.04 -7.89
N GLN A 70 27.52 -11.60 -8.69
CA GLN A 70 27.60 -13.03 -8.94
C GLN A 70 27.94 -13.83 -7.67
N VAL A 71 28.92 -13.34 -6.88
CA VAL A 71 29.30 -13.98 -5.61
C VAL A 71 28.12 -14.03 -4.65
N VAL A 72 27.40 -12.92 -4.47
CA VAL A 72 26.24 -12.86 -3.57
C VAL A 72 25.07 -13.68 -4.11
N ALA A 73 24.81 -13.64 -5.42
CA ALA A 73 23.75 -14.43 -6.05
C ALA A 73 23.97 -15.93 -5.85
N ALA A 74 25.20 -16.41 -6.08
CA ALA A 74 25.57 -17.80 -5.88
C ALA A 74 25.52 -18.20 -4.40
N ALA A 75 26.09 -17.38 -3.50
CA ALA A 75 26.17 -17.68 -2.08
C ALA A 75 24.79 -17.73 -1.39
N LEU A 76 23.85 -16.88 -1.82
CA LEU A 76 22.52 -16.79 -1.21
C LEU A 76 21.44 -17.50 -2.02
N ALA A 77 21.79 -18.13 -3.15
CA ALA A 77 20.86 -18.74 -4.10
C ALA A 77 19.71 -17.78 -4.50
N VAL A 78 20.05 -16.53 -4.81
CA VAL A 78 19.09 -15.49 -5.23
C VAL A 78 19.37 -15.02 -6.65
N THR A 79 18.39 -14.36 -7.27
CA THR A 79 18.59 -13.76 -8.60
C THR A 79 19.65 -12.64 -8.56
N PRO A 80 20.35 -12.37 -9.67
CA PRO A 80 21.32 -11.28 -9.76
C PRO A 80 20.72 -9.91 -9.41
N GLU A 81 19.45 -9.69 -9.74
CA GLU A 81 18.71 -8.47 -9.41
C GLU A 81 18.53 -8.30 -7.90
N CYS A 82 18.15 -9.37 -7.20
CA CYS A 82 18.06 -9.37 -5.74
C CYS A 82 19.42 -9.18 -5.08
N ALA A 83 20.48 -9.82 -5.60
CA ALA A 83 21.85 -9.65 -5.11
C ALA A 83 22.33 -8.21 -5.28
N ARG A 84 22.10 -7.60 -6.44
CA ARG A 84 22.41 -6.19 -6.72
C ARG A 84 21.70 -5.26 -5.74
N CYS A 85 20.41 -5.47 -5.53
CA CYS A 85 19.62 -4.63 -4.63
C CYS A 85 20.09 -4.74 -3.17
N ARG A 86 20.52 -5.93 -2.73
CA ARG A 86 21.12 -6.14 -1.39
C ARG A 86 22.47 -5.45 -1.25
N LEU A 87 23.32 -5.52 -2.28
CA LEU A 87 24.62 -4.84 -2.32
C LEU A 87 24.45 -3.32 -2.30
N GLN A 88 23.54 -2.77 -3.11
CA GLN A 88 23.24 -1.32 -3.12
C GLN A 88 22.81 -0.81 -1.74
N LYS A 89 21.99 -1.57 -0.99
CA LYS A 89 21.59 -1.21 0.38
C LYS A 89 22.75 -1.20 1.39
N LYS A 90 23.84 -1.91 1.12
CA LYS A 90 25.04 -1.96 1.97
C LYS A 90 26.23 -1.23 1.34
N ASN A 91 25.98 -0.31 0.40
CA ASN A 91 27.03 0.45 -0.30
C ASN A 91 28.09 -0.43 -1.01
N GLY A 92 27.68 -1.60 -1.52
CA GLY A 92 28.58 -2.54 -2.18
C GLY A 92 29.36 -3.47 -1.24
N ASP A 93 29.14 -3.42 0.09
CA ASP A 93 29.85 -4.30 1.02
C ASP A 93 29.31 -5.74 0.98
N VAL A 94 30.02 -6.61 0.27
CA VAL A 94 29.75 -8.06 0.17
C VAL A 94 29.76 -8.72 1.54
N THR A 95 30.71 -8.37 2.40
CA THR A 95 30.84 -9.02 3.72
C THR A 95 29.68 -8.68 4.62
N ALA A 96 29.22 -7.41 4.59
CA ALA A 96 28.04 -7.00 5.33
C ALA A 96 26.78 -7.70 4.81
N VAL A 97 26.62 -7.86 3.50
CA VAL A 97 25.46 -8.57 2.91
C VAL A 97 25.44 -10.04 3.32
N LEU A 98 26.57 -10.74 3.18
CA LEU A 98 26.65 -12.17 3.54
C LEU A 98 26.46 -12.37 5.04
N ARG A 99 27.05 -11.50 5.87
CA ARG A 99 26.92 -11.54 7.33
C ARG A 99 25.48 -11.31 7.79
N ASP A 100 24.79 -10.34 7.19
CA ASP A 100 23.38 -10.04 7.45
C ASP A 100 22.47 -11.21 7.05
N ALA A 101 22.78 -11.89 5.93
CA ALA A 101 22.03 -13.06 5.47
C ALA A 101 22.13 -14.26 6.41
N VAL A 102 23.25 -14.41 7.13
CA VAL A 102 23.42 -15.48 8.15
C VAL A 102 23.10 -15.01 9.58
N GLY A 103 22.59 -13.79 9.76
CA GLY A 103 22.15 -13.26 11.06
C GLY A 103 23.30 -12.96 12.04
N LEU A 104 24.51 -12.76 11.55
CA LEU A 104 25.66 -12.46 12.39
C LEU A 104 25.70 -10.96 12.78
N PRO A 105 26.11 -10.62 14.02
CA PRO A 105 26.16 -9.24 14.48
C PRO A 105 27.17 -8.41 13.67
N LYS A 106 26.95 -7.09 13.57
CA LYS A 106 27.88 -6.17 12.88
C LYS A 106 29.32 -6.41 13.34
N ALA A 107 30.24 -6.50 12.37
CA ALA A 107 31.66 -6.59 12.68
C ALA A 107 32.05 -5.37 13.53
N ARG A 108 32.66 -5.64 14.69
CA ARG A 108 33.31 -4.59 15.47
C ARG A 108 34.55 -4.16 14.69
N ALA A 109 34.72 -2.84 14.54
CA ALA A 109 35.86 -2.22 13.88
C ALA A 109 37.17 -2.50 14.63
#